data_AF-A0A4R6TE68-F1
#
_entry.id   AF-A0A4R6TE68-F1
#
_cell.length_a   1.000
_cell.length_b   1.000
_cell.length_c   1.000
_cell.angle_alpha   90.00
_cell.angle_beta   90.00
_cell.angle_gamma   90.00
#
_symmetry.space_group_name_H-M   'P 1'
#
loop_
_entity.id
_entity.type
_entity.pdbx_description
1 polymer ?
#
loop_
_entity_poly.entity_id
_entity_poly.type
_entity_poly.pdbx_seq_one_letter_code
_entity_poly.pdbx_strand_id
1 'polypeptide(L)' 'MKKSILSLGKALNRVEQKQINGGKFICCYNNPSCPPTHETSCIIIAGRCIYEPDEGVPC' A
#
# COMPACT_ATOMS: atom_id res chain seq x y z
N MET A 1 5.93 -24.00 29.72
CA MET A 1 4.58 -23.68 29.21
C MET A 1 4.74 -22.86 27.93
N LYS A 2 4.36 -23.41 26.77
CA LYS A 2 4.54 -22.77 25.45
C LYS A 2 3.59 -21.56 25.32
N LYS A 3 4.11 -20.34 25.45
CA LYS A 3 3.35 -19.07 25.37
C LYS A 3 3.16 -18.54 23.94
N SER A 4 3.40 -19.35 22.92
CA SER A 4 3.64 -18.84 21.55
C SER A 4 2.40 -18.71 20.66
N ILE A 5 1.21 -19.09 21.14
CA ILE A 5 -0.03 -19.04 20.32
C ILE A 5 -0.84 -17.75 20.52
N LEU A 6 -0.45 -16.90 21.48
CA LEU A 6 -1.26 -15.76 21.93
C LEU A 6 -1.30 -14.55 20.96
N SER A 7 -0.59 -14.59 19.83
CA SER A 7 -0.50 -13.44 18.90
C SER A 7 -1.33 -13.57 17.63
N LEU A 8 -2.03 -14.69 17.41
CA LEU A 8 -2.84 -14.94 16.20
C LEU A 8 -4.13 -14.10 16.10
N GLY A 9 -4.36 -13.16 17.02
CA GLY A 9 -5.58 -12.35 17.07
C GLY A 9 -5.36 -10.86 17.29
N LYS A 10 -4.13 -10.33 17.13
CA LYS A 10 -3.93 -8.87 17.27
C LYS A 10 -4.61 -8.18 16.10
N ALA A 11 -5.70 -7.47 16.38
CA ALA A 11 -6.27 -6.52 15.44
C ALA A 11 -5.22 -5.44 15.14
N LEU A 12 -4.82 -5.37 13.89
CA LEU A 12 -3.84 -4.40 13.42
C LEU A 12 -4.54 -3.06 13.20
N ASN A 13 -3.89 -1.97 13.61
CA ASN A 13 -4.35 -0.64 13.25
C ASN A 13 -4.14 -0.38 11.75
N ARG A 14 -4.72 0.72 11.22
CA ARG A 14 -4.64 1.04 9.78
C ARG A 14 -3.21 1.09 9.25
N VAL A 15 -2.26 1.61 10.04
CA VAL A 15 -0.84 1.71 9.66
C VAL A 15 -0.18 0.33 9.61
N GLU A 16 -0.42 -0.51 10.61
CA GLU A 16 0.09 -1.88 10.67
C GLU A 16 -0.50 -2.76 9.53
N GLN A 17 -1.80 -2.60 9.22
CA GLN A 17 -2.43 -3.30 8.09
C GLN A 17 -1.82 -2.87 6.74
N LYS A 18 -1.53 -1.58 6.56
CA LYS A 18 -0.88 -1.06 5.34
C LYS A 18 0.51 -1.66 5.13
N GLN A 19 1.28 -1.83 6.19
CA GLN A 19 2.61 -2.46 6.11
C GLN A 19 2.55 -3.93 5.65
N ILE A 20 1.46 -4.65 5.97
CA ILE A 20 1.29 -6.07 5.59
C ILE A 20 0.70 -6.21 4.18
N ASN A 21 -0.21 -5.34 3.77
CA ASN A 21 -0.89 -5.41 2.46
C ASN A 21 0.00 -5.06 1.25
N GLY A 22 1.31 -4.92 1.45
CA GLY A 22 2.31 -5.12 0.39
C GLY A 22 2.28 -4.11 -0.77
N GLY A 23 1.64 -2.96 -0.58
CA GLY A 23 1.61 -1.91 -1.60
C GLY A 23 2.79 -0.97 -1.45
N LYS A 24 3.75 -1.00 -2.39
CA LYS A 24 4.79 0.03 -2.47
C LYS A 24 4.29 1.20 -3.32
N PHE A 25 4.25 2.39 -2.73
CA PHE A 25 4.02 3.62 -3.48
C PHE A 25 5.15 3.82 -4.50
N ILE A 26 4.77 4.06 -5.75
CA ILE A 26 5.67 4.40 -6.85
C ILE A 26 5.16 5.65 -7.56
N CYS A 27 6.02 6.31 -8.32
CA CYS A 27 5.62 7.43 -9.17
C CYS A 27 4.76 6.95 -10.32
N CYS A 28 3.51 7.42 -10.38
CA CYS A 28 2.51 6.93 -11.34
C CYS A 28 2.17 7.92 -12.45
N TYR A 29 2.58 9.18 -12.33
CA TYR A 29 2.31 10.22 -13.33
C TYR A 29 2.82 9.87 -14.75
N ASN A 30 3.79 8.95 -14.87
CA ASN A 30 4.30 8.48 -16.15
C ASN A 30 4.55 6.95 -16.16
N ASN A 31 3.77 6.19 -15.39
CA ASN A 31 3.93 4.74 -15.36
C ASN A 31 3.13 4.09 -16.49
N PRO A 32 3.72 3.27 -17.37
CA PRO A 32 3.02 2.63 -18.48
C PRO A 32 1.91 1.66 -18.04
N SER A 33 1.92 1.24 -16.77
CA SER A 33 0.91 0.35 -16.19
C SER A 33 -0.31 1.11 -15.68
N CYS A 34 -0.26 2.44 -15.62
CA CYS A 34 -1.31 3.29 -15.11
C CYS A 34 -1.76 4.31 -16.16
N PRO A 35 -3.05 4.69 -16.18
CA PRO A 35 -3.50 5.81 -17.00
C PRO A 35 -2.79 7.11 -16.58
N PRO A 36 -2.61 8.07 -17.48
CA PRO A 36 -2.06 9.37 -17.14
C PRO A 36 -2.95 10.04 -16.10
N THR A 37 -2.37 10.44 -14.96
CA THR A 37 -3.11 11.13 -13.89
C THR A 37 -2.30 12.29 -13.34
N HIS A 38 -2.98 13.23 -12.68
CA HIS A 38 -2.34 14.29 -11.91
C HIS A 38 -1.80 13.82 -10.55
N GLU A 39 -2.08 12.56 -10.15
CA GLU A 39 -1.56 11.98 -8.92
C GLU A 39 -0.07 11.63 -9.09
N THR A 40 0.75 12.12 -8.17
CA THR A 40 2.21 11.92 -8.19
C THR A 40 2.57 10.47 -7.89
N SER A 41 1.84 9.80 -6.99
CA SER A 41 2.14 8.44 -6.56
C SER A 41 0.92 7.53 -6.49
N CYS A 42 1.14 6.22 -6.69
CA CYS A 42 0.09 5.21 -6.57
C CYS A 42 0.69 3.84 -6.22
N ILE A 43 -0.18 2.86 -5.93
CA ILE A 43 0.18 1.46 -5.73
C ILE A 43 -0.40 0.63 -6.88
N ILE A 44 0.39 -0.28 -7.46
CA ILE A 44 -0.10 -1.25 -8.45
C ILE A 44 -0.39 -2.58 -7.76
N ILE A 45 -1.68 -2.96 -7.69
CA ILE A 45 -2.11 -4.25 -7.14
C ILE A 45 -2.85 -5.03 -8.23
N ALA A 46 -2.33 -6.21 -8.57
CA ALA A 46 -2.93 -7.09 -9.60
C ALA A 46 -3.26 -6.36 -10.93
N GLY A 47 -2.38 -5.45 -11.35
CA GLY A 47 -2.56 -4.66 -12.58
C GLY A 47 -3.55 -3.50 -12.48
N ARG A 48 -4.04 -3.17 -11.27
CA ARG A 48 -4.87 -1.99 -11.01
C ARG A 48 -4.06 -0.93 -10.29
N CYS A 49 -4.22 0.32 -10.71
CA CYS A 49 -3.61 1.47 -10.05
C CYS A 49 -4.56 1.99 -8.96
N ILE A 50 -4.08 1.99 -7.73
CA ILE A 50 -4.79 2.49 -6.56
C ILE A 50 -4.15 3.80 -6.16
N TYR A 51 -4.92 4.87 -6.26
CA TYR A 51 -4.53 6.22 -5.90
C TYR A 51 -5.03 6.49 -4.49
N GLU A 52 -4.13 6.84 -3.57
CA GLU A 52 -4.50 7.31 -2.24
C GLU A 52 -4.17 8.80 -2.15
N PRO A 53 -5.17 9.70 -2.18
CA PRO A 53 -4.93 11.10 -1.88
C PRO A 53 -4.40 11.16 -0.44
N ASP A 54 -3.33 11.90 -0.21
CA ASP A 54 -2.63 12.09 1.09
C ASP A 54 -1.60 11.01 1.49
N GLU A 55 -1.37 9.95 0.70
CA GLU A 55 -0.26 9.02 0.92
C GLU A 55 0.57 8.83 -0.34
N GLY A 56 1.90 8.78 -0.19
CA GLY A 56 2.75 8.72 -1.35
C GLY A 56 4.23 8.86 -1.13
N VAL A 57 4.97 8.64 -2.21
CA VAL A 57 6.37 9.03 -2.32
C VAL A 57 6.45 10.33 -3.12
N PRO A 58 7.35 11.26 -2.76
CA PRO A 58 7.59 12.45 -3.56
C PRO A 58 8.09 12.04 -4.95
N CYS A 59 7.34 12.48 -5.94
CA CYS A 59 7.56 12.37 -7.38
C CYS A 59 7.34 13.77 -7.96
#